data_AF-A0A0D1WR49-F1
#
_entry.id   AF-A0A0D1WR49-F1
#
_cell.length_a   1.000
_cell.length_b   1.000
_cell.length_c   1.000
_cell.angle_alpha   90.00
_cell.angle_beta   90.00
_cell.angle_gamma   90.00
#
_symmetry.space_group_name_H-M   'P 1'
#
loop_
_entity.id
_entity.type
_entity.pdbx_description
1 polymer ?
#
loop_
_entity_poly.entity_id
_entity_poly.type
_entity_poly.pdbx_seq_one_letter_code
_entity_poly.pdbx_strand_id
1 'polypeptide(L)'
;MDEEELIAANKCPVCGSDPRTHPGLRFKINTKCYHRICEGCVDRNFSSGKAECPVAGCHIALWKREWRTQTFEDLKIEREVEIRKRVNRTLDRQEEEFETKRDYDDFLELREELVMNLVFKTDVAATNRKLRDYAVANGIKTETTDAANEPAKPIKRKDVAPDAADPSGLIKGLKKIIIPKAKAPYDPFMGMSRTRDYYEVTDSYVVRAKGKPAEAMLAAGYDFGQYMDECLLRAFAGLGVFLEDEMATKNNTAVPVPGTGALKAADDVF
;
A
#
# COMPACT_ATOMS: atom_id res chain seq x y z
N MET A 1 6.41 -0.34 -52.75
CA MET A 1 5.49 -0.55 -51.61
C MET A 1 4.48 0.55 -51.73
N ASP A 2 3.35 0.19 -52.31
CA ASP A 2 2.66 1.03 -53.28
C ASP A 2 1.69 1.96 -52.54
N GLU A 3 1.78 3.27 -52.82
CA GLU A 3 0.95 4.30 -52.18
C GLU A 3 -0.57 4.04 -52.33
N GLU A 4 -0.98 3.28 -53.36
CA GLU A 4 -2.36 2.84 -53.57
C GLU A 4 -2.87 1.87 -52.49
N GLU A 5 -2.01 1.08 -51.86
CA GLU A 5 -2.42 0.09 -50.84
C GLU A 5 -2.73 0.75 -49.48
N LEU A 6 -2.03 1.86 -49.18
CA LEU A 6 -2.30 2.72 -48.00
C LEU A 6 -3.58 3.55 -48.16
N ILE A 7 -3.93 3.93 -49.40
CA ILE A 7 -5.15 4.70 -49.70
C ILE A 7 -6.41 3.83 -49.62
N ALA A 8 -6.32 2.55 -49.97
CA ALA A 8 -7.41 1.58 -49.79
C ALA A 8 -7.70 1.27 -48.29
N ALA A 9 -6.70 1.42 -47.42
CA ALA A 9 -6.80 1.13 -46.00
C ALA A 9 -7.68 2.11 -45.21
N ASN A 10 -7.96 3.29 -45.76
CA ASN A 10 -8.69 4.39 -45.11
C ASN A 10 -10.17 4.47 -45.49
N LYS A 11 -10.71 3.46 -46.18
CA LYS A 11 -12.11 3.42 -46.62
C LYS A 11 -12.97 2.55 -45.73
N CYS A 12 -14.19 3.00 -45.44
CA CYS A 12 -15.16 2.13 -44.76
C CYS A 12 -15.62 1.01 -45.71
N PRO A 13 -15.55 -0.28 -45.31
CA PRO A 13 -15.96 -1.40 -46.17
C PRO A 13 -17.48 -1.46 -46.44
N VAL A 14 -18.29 -0.76 -45.65
CA VAL A 14 -19.76 -0.79 -45.75
C VAL A 14 -20.30 0.38 -46.57
N CYS A 15 -19.79 1.59 -46.34
CA CYS A 15 -20.29 2.80 -47.00
C CYS A 15 -19.29 3.46 -47.96
N GLY A 16 -18.05 2.95 -48.05
CA GLY A 16 -17.02 3.51 -48.93
C GLY A 16 -16.59 4.93 -48.61
N SER A 17 -16.95 5.46 -47.43
CA SER A 17 -16.56 6.80 -47.01
C SER A 17 -15.14 6.83 -46.46
N ASP A 18 -14.45 7.92 -46.79
CA ASP A 18 -13.05 8.16 -46.47
C ASP A 18 -12.95 9.45 -45.65
N PRO A 19 -11.94 9.61 -44.76
CA PRO A 19 -11.69 10.87 -44.07
C PRO A 19 -11.49 12.05 -45.01
N ARG A 20 -11.07 11.80 -46.26
CA ARG A 20 -10.92 12.82 -47.31
C ARG A 20 -12.27 13.37 -47.78
N THR A 21 -13.31 12.56 -47.85
CA THR A 21 -14.66 12.99 -48.25
C THR A 21 -15.46 13.54 -47.08
N HIS A 22 -15.23 13.03 -45.87
CA HIS A 22 -15.87 13.51 -44.65
C HIS A 22 -14.83 13.71 -43.52
N PRO A 23 -14.33 14.94 -43.31
CA PRO A 23 -13.23 15.21 -42.37
C PRO A 23 -13.58 15.00 -40.88
N GLY A 24 -14.87 14.83 -40.55
CA GLY A 24 -15.33 14.49 -39.20
C GLY A 24 -15.53 12.98 -38.95
N LEU A 25 -15.25 12.13 -39.94
CA LEU A 25 -15.51 10.69 -39.83
C LEU A 25 -14.50 10.02 -38.91
N ARG A 26 -14.97 9.35 -37.86
CA ARG A 26 -14.14 8.55 -36.96
C ARG A 26 -14.35 7.06 -37.24
N PHE A 27 -13.26 6.31 -37.28
CA PHE A 27 -13.29 4.86 -37.38
C PHE A 27 -13.29 4.22 -35.98
N LYS A 28 -14.11 3.19 -35.84
CA LYS A 28 -14.15 2.31 -34.69
C LYS A 28 -13.69 0.91 -35.10
N ILE A 29 -13.10 0.21 -34.14
CA ILE A 29 -12.57 -1.14 -34.27
C ILE A 29 -13.12 -2.00 -33.13
N ASN A 30 -13.37 -3.27 -33.41
CA ASN A 30 -13.68 -4.26 -32.38
C ASN A 30 -12.50 -5.22 -32.20
N THR A 31 -12.27 -5.63 -30.96
CA THR A 31 -11.17 -6.48 -30.50
C THR A 31 -11.27 -7.94 -30.95
N LYS A 32 -12.46 -8.41 -31.36
CA LYS A 32 -12.67 -9.81 -31.80
C LYS A 32 -12.47 -9.99 -33.30
N CYS A 33 -13.02 -9.08 -34.11
CA CYS A 33 -12.96 -9.18 -35.58
C CYS A 33 -11.84 -8.33 -36.19
N TYR A 34 -11.36 -7.30 -35.50
CA TYR A 34 -10.38 -6.34 -36.02
C TYR A 34 -10.79 -5.73 -37.37
N HIS A 35 -12.07 -5.42 -37.56
CA HIS A 35 -12.51 -4.67 -38.75
C HIS A 35 -12.68 -3.19 -38.42
N ARG A 36 -12.22 -2.33 -39.32
CA ARG A 36 -12.39 -0.87 -39.22
C ARG A 36 -13.68 -0.45 -39.90
N ILE A 37 -14.57 0.18 -39.15
CA ILE A 37 -15.88 0.64 -39.64
C ILE A 37 -16.11 2.05 -39.14
N CYS A 38 -16.75 2.91 -39.93
CA CYS A 38 -17.05 4.27 -39.49
C CYS A 38 -18.15 4.29 -38.42
N GLU A 39 -18.14 5.32 -37.57
CA GLU A 39 -19.11 5.48 -36.48
C GLU A 39 -20.57 5.41 -36.96
N GLY A 40 -20.90 6.06 -38.08
CA GLY A 40 -22.26 6.04 -38.63
C GLY A 40 -22.73 4.64 -39.06
N CYS A 41 -21.86 3.80 -39.61
CA CYS A 41 -22.18 2.41 -39.95
C CYS A 41 -22.34 1.54 -38.70
N VAL A 42 -21.52 1.76 -37.66
CA VAL A 42 -21.67 1.07 -36.38
C VAL A 42 -23.01 1.45 -35.73
N ASP A 43 -23.36 2.73 -35.70
CA ASP A 43 -24.61 3.17 -35.08
C ASP A 43 -25.85 2.65 -35.81
N ARG A 44 -25.83 2.62 -37.14
CA ARG A 44 -26.93 2.08 -37.95
C ARG A 44 -27.10 0.57 -37.78
N ASN A 45 -26.02 -0.20 -37.94
CA ASN A 45 -26.07 -1.67 -37.92
C ASN A 45 -26.32 -2.24 -36.52
N PHE A 46 -25.80 -1.60 -35.47
CA PHE A 46 -25.94 -2.06 -34.08
C PHE A 46 -27.03 -1.33 -33.29
N SER A 47 -27.91 -0.57 -33.97
CA SER A 47 -29.09 0.06 -33.38
C SER A 47 -30.08 -0.96 -32.78
N SER A 48 -30.19 -2.11 -33.43
CA SER A 48 -31.07 -3.22 -33.04
C SER A 48 -30.49 -4.11 -31.92
N GLY A 49 -29.32 -3.75 -31.38
CA GLY A 49 -28.65 -4.48 -30.30
C GLY A 49 -27.50 -5.36 -30.79
N LYS A 50 -27.56 -6.67 -30.47
CA LYS A 50 -26.53 -7.64 -30.86
C LYS A 50 -26.70 -7.96 -32.35
N ALA A 51 -25.71 -7.60 -33.16
CA ALA A 51 -25.69 -7.87 -34.59
C ALA A 51 -24.35 -8.51 -35.00
N GLU A 52 -24.30 -9.12 -36.17
CA GLU A 52 -23.04 -9.59 -36.75
C GLU A 52 -22.26 -8.43 -37.40
N CYS A 53 -20.95 -8.63 -37.55
CA CYS A 53 -20.10 -7.68 -38.25
C CYS A 53 -20.54 -7.57 -39.72
N PRO A 54 -20.80 -6.35 -40.25
CA PRO A 54 -21.33 -6.18 -41.61
C PRO A 54 -20.25 -6.27 -42.72
N VAL A 55 -19.04 -6.73 -42.38
CA VAL A 55 -17.95 -6.90 -43.35
C VAL A 55 -18.07 -8.27 -44.01
N ALA A 56 -17.99 -8.31 -45.34
CA ALA A 56 -18.08 -9.55 -46.10
C ALA A 56 -17.07 -10.60 -45.58
N GLY A 57 -17.58 -11.78 -45.21
CA GLY A 57 -16.77 -12.88 -44.65
C GLY A 57 -16.58 -12.85 -43.13
N CYS A 58 -17.18 -11.90 -42.41
CA CYS A 58 -17.13 -11.86 -40.95
C CYS A 58 -18.52 -12.07 -40.31
N HIS A 59 -18.73 -13.21 -39.66
CA HIS A 59 -20.00 -13.54 -38.99
C HIS A 59 -19.91 -13.50 -37.46
N ILE A 60 -19.02 -12.66 -36.93
CA ILE A 60 -18.82 -12.53 -35.49
C ILE A 60 -19.92 -11.64 -34.91
N ALA A 61 -20.67 -12.15 -33.94
CA ALA A 61 -21.73 -11.42 -33.26
C ALA A 61 -21.16 -10.50 -32.16
N LEU A 62 -21.45 -9.21 -32.26
CA LEU A 62 -20.83 -8.15 -31.46
C LEU A 62 -21.89 -7.20 -30.86
N TRP A 63 -21.54 -6.53 -29.78
CA TRP A 63 -22.37 -5.48 -29.17
C TRP A 63 -21.85 -4.10 -29.50
N LYS A 64 -22.74 -3.09 -29.55
CA LYS A 64 -22.35 -1.68 -29.79
C LYS A 64 -21.25 -1.18 -28.82
N ARG A 65 -21.30 -1.59 -27.54
CA ARG A 65 -20.33 -1.20 -26.49
C ARG A 65 -18.93 -1.81 -26.68
N GLU A 66 -18.79 -2.87 -27.47
CA GLU A 66 -17.51 -3.54 -27.70
C GLU A 66 -16.66 -2.83 -28.77
N TRP A 67 -17.23 -1.83 -29.45
CA TRP A 67 -16.53 -1.01 -30.44
C TRP A 67 -15.72 0.09 -29.74
N ARG A 68 -14.41 0.09 -29.95
CA ARG A 68 -13.48 1.12 -29.45
C ARG A 68 -13.06 2.07 -30.56
N THR A 69 -12.60 3.26 -30.21
CA THR A 69 -11.91 4.15 -31.15
C THR A 69 -10.53 3.60 -31.49
N GLN A 70 -10.13 3.72 -32.75
CA GLN A 70 -8.79 3.35 -33.21
C GLN A 70 -7.74 4.29 -32.60
N THR A 71 -6.62 3.75 -32.14
CA THR A 71 -5.48 4.50 -31.59
C THR A 71 -4.29 4.55 -32.55
N PHE A 72 -4.07 3.48 -33.32
CA PHE A 72 -3.01 3.36 -34.31
C PHE A 72 -3.59 3.14 -35.70
N GLU A 73 -2.95 3.69 -36.74
CA GLU A 73 -3.36 3.53 -38.14
C GLU A 73 -3.31 2.06 -38.61
N ASP A 74 -2.30 1.32 -38.13
CA ASP A 74 -2.11 -0.09 -38.48
C ASP A 74 -2.88 -1.06 -37.59
N LEU A 75 -3.71 -1.86 -38.24
CA LEU A 75 -4.52 -2.88 -37.59
C LEU A 75 -3.69 -4.02 -36.97
N LYS A 76 -2.52 -4.31 -37.57
CA LYS A 76 -1.59 -5.33 -37.07
C LYS A 76 -1.03 -4.92 -35.71
N ILE A 77 -0.66 -3.65 -35.56
CA ILE A 77 -0.13 -3.08 -34.32
C ILE A 77 -1.22 -3.08 -33.23
N GLU A 78 -2.45 -2.69 -33.56
CA GLU A 78 -3.58 -2.74 -32.61
C GLU A 78 -3.81 -4.16 -32.04
N ARG A 79 -3.73 -5.18 -32.90
CA ARG A 79 -3.85 -6.59 -32.50
C ARG A 79 -2.69 -7.01 -31.60
N GLU A 80 -1.47 -6.66 -31.95
CA GLU A 80 -0.28 -6.99 -31.18
C GLU A 80 -0.31 -6.33 -29.78
N VAL A 81 -0.63 -5.04 -29.71
CA VAL A 81 -0.73 -4.30 -28.45
C VAL A 81 -1.80 -4.91 -27.53
N GLU A 82 -2.92 -5.35 -28.10
CA GLU A 82 -3.97 -6.01 -27.34
C GLU A 82 -3.56 -7.39 -26.83
N ILE A 83 -2.90 -8.19 -27.67
CA ILE A 83 -2.32 -9.47 -27.26
C ILE A 83 -1.31 -9.26 -26.13
N ARG A 84 -0.41 -8.28 -26.25
CA ARG A 84 0.58 -7.94 -25.21
C ARG A 84 -0.09 -7.52 -23.91
N LYS A 85 -1.11 -6.64 -23.96
CA LYS A 85 -1.87 -6.23 -22.77
C LYS A 85 -2.54 -7.42 -22.08
N ARG A 86 -3.11 -8.35 -22.85
CA ARG A 86 -3.75 -9.56 -22.31
C ARG A 86 -2.75 -10.50 -21.65
N VAL A 87 -1.63 -10.76 -22.31
CA VAL A 87 -0.56 -11.63 -21.78
C VAL A 87 0.08 -10.99 -20.54
N ASN A 88 0.42 -9.70 -20.59
CA ASN A 88 1.01 -8.99 -19.44
C ASN A 88 0.05 -8.94 -18.24
N ARG A 89 -1.26 -8.78 -18.45
CA ARG A 89 -2.26 -8.85 -17.36
C ARG A 89 -2.30 -10.24 -16.71
N THR A 90 -2.03 -11.29 -17.48
CA THR A 90 -2.01 -12.67 -16.96
C THR A 90 -0.68 -12.99 -16.29
N LEU A 91 0.43 -12.48 -16.83
CA LEU A 91 1.80 -12.73 -16.41
C LEU A 91 2.41 -11.46 -15.79
N ASP A 92 1.74 -10.86 -14.81
CA ASP A 92 2.24 -9.68 -14.09
C ASP A 92 3.07 -10.14 -12.89
N ARG A 93 4.39 -10.23 -13.09
CA ARG A 93 5.37 -10.62 -12.07
C ARG A 93 6.54 -9.65 -12.09
N GLN A 94 7.02 -9.28 -10.90
CA GLN A 94 8.15 -8.35 -10.73
C GLN A 94 9.47 -9.08 -10.49
N GLU A 95 10.60 -8.42 -10.79
CA GLU A 95 11.96 -8.94 -10.56
C GLU A 95 12.19 -9.34 -9.09
N GLU A 96 11.58 -8.63 -8.15
CA GLU A 96 11.70 -8.90 -6.70
C GLU A 96 11.12 -10.27 -6.30
N GLU A 97 10.19 -10.80 -7.09
CA GLU A 97 9.58 -12.13 -6.87
C GLU A 97 10.51 -13.27 -7.28
N PHE A 98 11.62 -13.02 -7.96
CA PHE A 98 12.54 -14.06 -8.44
C PHE A 98 13.77 -14.21 -7.53
N GLU A 99 14.31 -15.43 -7.43
CA GLU A 99 15.55 -15.73 -6.70
C GLU A 99 16.78 -15.18 -7.41
N THR A 100 16.87 -15.39 -8.72
CA THR A 100 17.99 -14.93 -9.53
C THR A 100 17.54 -14.02 -10.66
N LYS A 101 18.41 -13.09 -11.05
CA LYS A 101 18.18 -12.23 -12.21
C LYS A 101 18.05 -13.02 -13.52
N ARG A 102 18.78 -14.13 -13.65
CA ARG A 102 18.71 -14.99 -14.84
C ARG A 102 17.33 -15.62 -15.00
N ASP A 103 16.72 -16.07 -13.91
CA ASP A 103 15.36 -16.64 -13.96
C ASP A 103 14.32 -15.59 -14.38
N TYR A 104 14.53 -14.33 -13.99
CA TYR A 104 13.69 -13.22 -14.45
C TYR A 104 13.89 -12.93 -15.94
N ASP A 105 15.13 -12.89 -16.43
CA ASP A 105 15.43 -12.70 -17.85
C ASP A 105 14.82 -13.85 -18.70
N ASP A 106 14.97 -15.11 -18.27
CA ASP A 106 14.33 -16.28 -18.91
C ASP A 106 12.79 -16.18 -18.92
N PHE A 107 12.19 -15.63 -17.85
CA PHE A 107 10.76 -15.38 -17.78
C PHE A 107 10.31 -14.30 -18.77
N LEU A 108 11.08 -13.22 -18.93
CA LEU A 108 10.81 -12.18 -19.92
C LEU A 108 10.87 -12.76 -21.34
N GLU A 109 11.86 -13.61 -21.63
CA GLU A 109 11.94 -14.31 -22.92
C GLU A 109 10.71 -15.22 -23.15
N LEU A 110 10.32 -16.02 -22.15
CA LEU A 110 9.13 -16.87 -22.23
C LEU A 110 7.85 -16.06 -22.46
N ARG A 111 7.72 -14.89 -21.83
CA ARG A 111 6.59 -13.98 -22.04
C ARG A 111 6.55 -13.49 -23.50
N GLU A 112 7.68 -13.06 -24.04
CA GLU A 112 7.76 -12.62 -25.45
C GLU A 112 7.52 -13.78 -26.42
N GLU A 113 8.00 -14.99 -26.14
CA GLU A 113 7.71 -16.19 -26.94
C GLU A 113 6.21 -16.45 -27.04
N LEU A 114 5.49 -16.36 -25.91
CA LEU A 114 4.03 -16.53 -25.88
C LEU A 114 3.31 -15.42 -26.66
N VAL A 115 3.77 -14.17 -26.55
CA VAL A 115 3.22 -13.04 -27.33
C VAL A 115 3.44 -13.28 -28.82
N MET A 116 4.67 -13.62 -29.22
CA MET A 116 5.05 -13.80 -30.62
C MET A 116 4.28 -14.95 -31.27
N ASN A 117 4.10 -16.05 -30.57
CA ASN A 117 3.28 -17.16 -31.03
C ASN A 117 1.83 -16.74 -31.31
N LEU A 118 1.24 -15.92 -30.43
CA LEU A 118 -0.12 -15.41 -30.62
C LEU A 118 -0.23 -14.38 -31.75
N VAL A 119 0.79 -13.55 -31.95
CA VAL A 119 0.83 -12.54 -33.03
C VAL A 119 0.95 -13.22 -34.40
N PHE A 120 1.86 -14.17 -34.55
CA PHE A 120 2.08 -14.92 -35.80
C PHE A 120 1.12 -16.08 -36.01
N LYS A 121 0.27 -16.38 -35.02
CA LYS A 121 -0.66 -17.51 -35.03
C LYS A 121 0.03 -18.89 -35.13
N THR A 122 1.26 -19.00 -34.63
CA THR A 122 1.95 -20.26 -34.45
C THR A 122 1.51 -20.88 -33.12
N ASP A 123 1.10 -22.14 -33.12
CA ASP A 123 0.72 -22.91 -31.91
C ASP A 123 -0.24 -22.19 -30.94
N VAL A 124 -1.26 -21.51 -31.48
CA VAL A 124 -2.26 -20.74 -30.71
C VAL A 124 -2.97 -21.60 -29.66
N ALA A 125 -3.28 -22.86 -29.97
CA ALA A 125 -3.95 -23.76 -29.04
C ALA A 125 -3.05 -24.11 -27.83
N ALA A 126 -1.76 -24.40 -28.08
CA ALA A 126 -0.82 -24.76 -27.03
C ALA A 126 -0.48 -23.57 -26.13
N THR A 127 -0.31 -22.37 -26.70
CA THR A 127 -0.04 -21.14 -25.95
C THR A 127 -1.23 -20.70 -25.10
N ASN A 128 -2.44 -20.72 -25.66
CA ASN A 128 -3.66 -20.44 -24.89
C ASN A 128 -3.86 -21.44 -23.76
N ARG A 129 -3.51 -22.72 -23.97
CA ARG A 129 -3.53 -23.73 -22.91
C ARG A 129 -2.54 -23.38 -21.78
N LYS A 130 -1.28 -23.07 -22.11
CA LYS A 130 -0.27 -22.65 -21.11
C LYS A 130 -0.75 -21.43 -20.29
N LEU A 131 -1.34 -20.43 -20.96
CA LEU A 131 -1.89 -19.23 -20.30
C LEU A 131 -3.07 -19.56 -19.39
N ARG A 132 -3.98 -20.44 -19.81
CA ARG A 132 -5.11 -20.88 -18.99
C ARG A 132 -4.66 -21.70 -17.78
N ASP A 133 -3.76 -22.66 -17.99
CA ASP A 133 -3.22 -23.49 -16.92
C ASP A 133 -2.52 -22.61 -15.87
N TYR A 134 -1.75 -21.61 -16.30
CA TYR A 134 -1.14 -20.61 -15.42
C TYR A 134 -2.17 -19.77 -14.67
N ALA A 135 -3.19 -19.25 -15.36
CA ALA A 135 -4.19 -18.40 -14.74
C ALA A 135 -5.02 -19.15 -13.69
N VAL A 136 -5.40 -20.41 -13.99
CA VAL A 136 -6.10 -21.29 -13.05
C VAL A 136 -5.23 -21.57 -11.83
N ALA A 137 -3.95 -21.88 -12.03
CA ALA A 137 -3.02 -22.18 -10.94
C ALA A 137 -2.82 -20.98 -10.00
N ASN A 138 -2.85 -19.75 -10.53
CA ASN A 138 -2.67 -18.52 -9.75
C ASN A 138 -3.99 -17.86 -9.31
N GLY A 139 -5.14 -18.48 -9.58
CA GLY A 139 -6.46 -17.92 -9.23
C GLY A 139 -6.79 -16.61 -9.94
N ILE A 140 -6.12 -16.31 -11.05
CA ILE A 140 -6.36 -15.11 -11.85
C ILE A 140 -7.65 -15.32 -12.64
N LYS A 141 -8.64 -14.44 -12.42
CA LYS A 141 -9.90 -14.46 -13.16
C LYS A 141 -9.64 -14.08 -14.61
N THR A 142 -9.61 -15.05 -15.52
CA THR A 142 -9.61 -14.81 -16.96
C THR A 142 -11.02 -14.41 -17.40
N GLU A 143 -11.11 -13.51 -18.38
CA GLU A 143 -12.40 -13.10 -18.93
C GLU A 143 -13.10 -14.31 -19.56
N THR A 144 -14.38 -14.51 -19.24
CA THR A 144 -15.18 -15.70 -19.57
C THR A 144 -15.46 -15.88 -21.07
N THR A 145 -14.94 -15.02 -21.94
CA THR A 145 -15.18 -15.04 -23.39
C THR A 145 -14.58 -16.27 -24.07
N ASP A 146 -13.61 -16.92 -23.44
CA ASP A 146 -12.89 -18.08 -23.98
C ASP A 146 -13.42 -19.42 -23.44
N ALA A 147 -14.44 -19.40 -22.58
CA ALA A 147 -15.01 -20.58 -21.91
C ALA A 147 -15.84 -21.50 -22.84
N ALA A 148 -15.96 -21.16 -24.13
CA ALA A 148 -16.78 -21.91 -25.09
C ALA A 148 -16.01 -23.02 -25.85
N ASN A 149 -14.71 -23.20 -25.64
CA ASN A 149 -13.94 -24.27 -26.30
C ASN A 149 -13.32 -25.25 -25.29
N GLU A 150 -14.02 -26.38 -25.17
CA GLU A 150 -13.73 -27.66 -24.50
C GLU A 150 -13.34 -27.65 -23.01
N PRO A 151 -14.00 -28.49 -22.18
CA PRO A 151 -13.52 -28.80 -20.84
C PRO A 151 -12.27 -29.68 -20.94
N ALA A 152 -11.09 -29.06 -21.02
CA ALA A 152 -9.84 -29.80 -20.87
C ALA A 152 -9.81 -30.44 -19.47
N LYS A 153 -9.81 -31.77 -19.41
CA LYS A 153 -9.56 -32.53 -18.19
C LYS A 153 -8.30 -31.97 -17.51
N PRO A 154 -8.31 -31.71 -16.20
CA PRO A 154 -7.11 -31.27 -15.50
C PRO A 154 -6.06 -32.35 -15.68
N ILE A 155 -4.98 -32.04 -16.42
CA ILE A 155 -3.82 -32.92 -16.46
C ILE A 155 -3.26 -32.90 -15.05
N LYS A 156 -3.40 -34.02 -14.34
CA LYS A 156 -2.63 -34.30 -13.13
C LYS A 156 -1.16 -34.40 -13.56
N ARG A 157 -0.43 -33.28 -13.54
CA ARG A 157 1.02 -33.29 -13.67
C ARG A 157 1.59 -33.88 -12.37
N LYS A 158 2.24 -35.04 -12.49
CA LYS A 158 2.76 -35.83 -11.37
C LYS A 158 4.10 -35.33 -10.83
N ASP A 159 4.66 -34.27 -11.40
CA ASP A 159 6.09 -33.92 -11.20
C ASP A 159 6.34 -32.54 -10.58
N VAL A 160 5.30 -31.85 -10.07
CA VAL A 160 5.51 -30.58 -9.35
C VAL A 160 5.39 -30.83 -7.86
N ALA A 161 6.48 -30.61 -7.13
CA ALA A 161 6.50 -30.72 -5.68
C ALA A 161 5.43 -29.78 -5.08
N PRO A 162 4.70 -30.20 -4.02
CA PRO A 162 3.67 -29.39 -3.38
C PRO A 162 4.21 -28.07 -2.77
N ASP A 163 5.53 -27.91 -2.72
CA ASP A 163 6.25 -26.73 -2.23
C ASP A 163 6.75 -25.78 -3.33
N ALA A 164 6.50 -26.07 -4.62
CA ALA A 164 6.91 -25.19 -5.71
C ALA A 164 6.14 -23.85 -5.64
N ALA A 165 6.88 -22.74 -5.76
CA ALA A 165 6.32 -21.39 -5.71
C ALA A 165 5.33 -21.10 -6.86
N ASP A 166 5.48 -21.80 -8.00
CA ASP A 166 4.51 -21.77 -9.10
C ASP A 166 3.72 -23.09 -9.19
N PRO A 167 2.40 -23.08 -8.90
CA PRO A 167 1.56 -24.26 -9.02
C PRO A 167 1.38 -24.75 -10.47
N SER A 168 1.70 -23.92 -11.47
CA SER A 168 1.64 -24.28 -12.90
C SER A 168 2.94 -24.89 -13.45
N GLY A 169 4.06 -24.68 -12.74
CA GLY A 169 5.41 -25.04 -13.19
C GLY A 169 5.85 -24.33 -14.49
N LEU A 170 5.18 -23.23 -14.86
CA LEU A 170 5.50 -22.48 -16.08
C LEU A 170 6.67 -21.53 -15.89
N ILE A 171 6.76 -20.91 -14.71
CA ILE A 171 7.81 -19.95 -14.35
C ILE A 171 8.81 -20.66 -13.43
N LYS A 172 10.10 -20.34 -13.60
CA LYS A 172 11.21 -20.89 -12.82
C LYS A 172 11.71 -19.81 -11.86
N GLY A 173 12.25 -20.23 -10.72
CA GLY A 173 12.94 -19.34 -9.79
C GLY A 173 12.05 -18.34 -9.04
N LEU A 174 10.72 -18.57 -9.00
CA LEU A 174 9.82 -17.74 -8.20
C LEU A 174 10.04 -18.01 -6.70
N LYS A 175 10.13 -16.95 -5.91
CA LYS A 175 10.24 -17.02 -4.45
C LYS A 175 8.91 -17.48 -3.86
N LYS A 176 8.97 -18.36 -2.86
CA LYS A 176 7.78 -18.79 -2.11
C LYS A 176 7.15 -17.59 -1.40
N ILE A 177 5.88 -17.30 -1.70
CA ILE A 177 5.13 -16.24 -1.02
C ILE A 177 4.92 -16.67 0.43
N ILE A 178 5.72 -16.10 1.33
CA ILE A 178 5.55 -16.27 2.77
C ILE A 178 4.41 -15.34 3.18
N ILE A 179 3.22 -15.89 3.38
CA ILE A 179 2.11 -15.12 3.94
C ILE A 179 2.54 -14.71 5.36
N PRO A 180 2.68 -13.41 5.65
CA PRO A 180 3.05 -12.98 7.00
C PRO A 180 1.95 -13.46 7.95
N LYS A 181 2.36 -14.11 9.04
CA LYS A 181 1.41 -14.58 10.06
C LYS A 181 0.56 -13.39 10.51
N ALA A 182 -0.76 -13.55 10.48
CA ALA A 182 -1.68 -12.51 10.91
C ALA A 182 -1.30 -12.05 12.33
N LYS A 183 -1.12 -10.74 12.52
CA LYS A 183 -0.88 -10.18 13.86
C LYS A 183 -2.07 -10.57 14.73
N ALA A 184 -1.80 -11.17 15.89
CA ALA A 184 -2.84 -11.47 16.86
C ALA A 184 -3.60 -10.18 17.23
N PRO A 185 -4.90 -10.25 17.55
CA PRO A 185 -5.66 -9.10 18.05
C PRO A 185 -4.92 -8.43 19.21
N TYR A 186 -4.90 -7.09 19.23
CA TYR A 186 -4.26 -6.33 20.28
C TYR A 186 -4.91 -6.63 21.63
N ASP A 187 -4.13 -7.13 22.57
CA ASP A 187 -4.54 -7.35 23.95
C ASP A 187 -4.10 -6.16 24.83
N PRO A 188 -5.04 -5.32 25.34
CA PRO A 188 -4.71 -4.18 26.22
C PRO A 188 -4.00 -4.58 27.52
N PHE A 189 -4.11 -5.84 27.92
CA PHE A 189 -3.53 -6.36 29.15
C PHE A 189 -2.23 -7.13 28.93
N MET A 190 -1.77 -7.27 27.67
CA MET A 190 -0.54 -7.97 27.31
C MET A 190 -0.39 -9.35 28.00
N GLY A 191 -1.48 -10.11 28.13
CA GLY A 191 -1.47 -11.41 28.79
C GLY A 191 -1.40 -11.36 30.33
N MET A 192 -1.72 -10.23 30.99
CA MET A 192 -1.97 -10.21 32.43
C MET A 192 -3.09 -11.20 32.75
N SER A 193 -2.86 -12.03 33.78
CA SER A 193 -3.83 -13.00 34.25
C SER A 193 -5.11 -12.28 34.69
N ARG A 194 -6.26 -12.83 34.29
CA ARG A 194 -7.57 -12.31 34.70
C ARG A 194 -7.92 -12.70 36.14
N THR A 195 -7.24 -13.72 36.66
CA THR A 195 -7.33 -14.18 38.04
C THR A 195 -6.48 -13.28 38.94
N ARG A 196 -7.03 -12.92 40.10
CA ARG A 196 -6.30 -12.12 41.10
C ARG A 196 -5.58 -13.08 42.02
N ASP A 197 -4.38 -13.48 41.65
CA ASP A 197 -3.46 -14.12 42.58
C ASP A 197 -2.92 -13.03 43.52
N TYR A 198 -2.91 -13.29 44.83
CA TYR A 198 -2.65 -12.26 45.84
C TYR A 198 -1.26 -11.63 45.71
N TYR A 199 -0.27 -12.38 45.19
CA TYR A 199 1.03 -11.88 44.73
C TYR A 199 1.71 -12.96 43.87
N GLU A 200 2.50 -12.53 42.88
CA GLU A 200 3.45 -13.39 42.16
C GLU A 200 4.85 -12.82 42.39
N VAL A 201 5.77 -13.66 42.87
CA VAL A 201 7.15 -13.25 43.08
C VAL A 201 7.88 -13.28 41.74
N THR A 202 8.20 -12.11 41.20
CA THR A 202 9.04 -11.98 40.01
C THR A 202 10.50 -11.73 40.40
N ASP A 203 11.44 -12.26 39.62
CA ASP A 203 12.89 -12.08 39.85
C ASP A 203 13.33 -10.61 39.79
N SER A 204 12.58 -9.79 39.06
CA SER A 204 12.77 -8.35 39.04
C SER A 204 11.43 -7.65 39.09
N TYR A 205 11.36 -6.60 39.90
CA TYR A 205 10.24 -5.68 39.92
C TYR A 205 10.68 -4.41 39.23
N VAL A 206 9.85 -3.91 38.31
CA VAL A 206 9.99 -2.55 37.83
C VAL A 206 9.58 -1.64 38.97
N VAL A 207 10.53 -1.29 39.83
CA VAL A 207 10.35 -0.18 40.75
C VAL A 207 10.10 1.02 39.85
N ARG A 208 8.94 1.68 39.99
CA ARG A 208 8.81 3.07 39.53
C ARG A 208 9.80 3.86 40.38
N ALA A 209 11.07 3.82 39.99
CA ALA A 209 12.05 4.75 40.46
C ALA A 209 11.40 6.11 40.26
N LYS A 210 11.29 6.89 41.34
CA LYS A 210 10.92 8.29 41.20
C LYS A 210 11.90 8.82 40.16
N GLY A 211 11.40 9.16 38.98
CA GLY A 211 12.17 9.96 38.04
C GLY A 211 12.68 11.18 38.81
N LYS A 212 13.75 11.81 38.30
CA LYS A 212 14.22 13.10 38.81
C LYS A 212 13.01 13.92 39.23
N PRO A 213 12.93 14.47 40.47
CA PRO A 213 11.76 15.19 40.92
C PRO A 213 11.39 16.17 39.81
N ALA A 214 10.19 16.02 39.27
CA ALA A 214 9.78 16.82 38.13
C ALA A 214 9.93 18.29 38.54
N GLU A 215 10.57 19.11 37.71
CA GLU A 215 10.65 20.58 37.87
C GLU A 215 9.27 21.23 38.13
N ALA A 216 8.18 20.48 37.87
CA ALA A 216 6.82 20.84 38.21
C ALA A 216 6.51 20.96 39.72
N MET A 217 7.42 20.60 40.62
CA MET A 217 7.23 20.82 42.07
C MET A 217 7.89 22.13 42.56
N LEU A 218 7.84 23.17 41.73
CA LEU A 218 8.18 24.54 42.12
C LEU A 218 6.94 25.21 42.71
N ALA A 219 6.97 25.56 44.00
CA ALA A 219 5.93 26.38 44.61
C ALA A 219 6.26 27.85 44.29
N ALA A 220 5.51 28.46 43.35
CA ALA A 220 5.66 29.86 42.97
C ALA A 220 7.10 30.29 42.60
N GLY A 221 7.89 29.38 42.01
CA GLY A 221 9.26 29.65 41.57
C GLY A 221 10.36 29.29 42.57
N TYR A 222 10.00 28.81 43.77
CA TYR A 222 10.95 28.28 44.76
C TYR A 222 10.92 26.76 44.78
N ASP A 223 12.08 26.14 45.02
CA ASP A 223 12.15 24.71 45.33
C ASP A 223 11.34 24.45 46.61
N PHE A 224 10.52 23.38 46.61
CA PHE A 224 9.56 23.11 47.68
C PHE A 224 10.23 23.05 49.06
N GLY A 225 11.44 22.50 49.15
CA GLY A 225 12.20 22.46 50.39
C GLY A 225 12.61 23.86 50.88
N GLN A 226 13.14 24.70 50.00
CA GLN A 226 13.58 26.05 50.32
C GLN A 226 12.43 26.94 50.79
N TYR A 227 11.27 26.83 50.15
CA TYR A 227 10.09 27.60 50.54
C TYR A 227 9.60 27.23 51.94
N MET A 228 9.59 25.95 52.27
CA MET A 228 9.20 25.48 53.60
C MET A 228 10.16 25.98 54.68
N ASP A 229 11.48 25.95 54.41
CA ASP A 229 12.49 26.47 55.34
C ASP A 229 12.33 27.97 55.56
N GLU A 230 12.12 28.78 54.51
CA GLU A 230 11.88 30.22 54.65
C GLU A 230 10.59 30.50 55.44
N CYS A 231 9.51 29.78 55.16
CA CYS A 231 8.26 29.91 55.91
C CYS A 231 8.44 29.58 57.39
N LEU A 232 9.18 28.52 57.72
CA LEU A 232 9.49 28.16 59.10
C LEU A 232 10.35 29.23 59.77
N LEU A 233 11.40 29.69 59.10
CA LEU A 233 12.30 30.69 59.65
C LEU A 233 11.57 32.01 59.88
N ARG A 234 10.71 32.45 58.94
CA ARG A 234 9.89 33.66 59.11
C ARG A 234 8.84 33.52 60.21
N ALA A 235 8.26 32.33 60.39
CA ALA A 235 7.30 32.08 61.46
C ALA A 235 7.97 32.16 62.84
N PHE A 236 9.21 31.66 63.00
CA PHE A 236 9.85 31.53 64.30
C PHE A 236 10.93 32.58 64.61
N ALA A 237 11.53 33.25 63.63
CA ALA A 237 12.61 34.22 63.84
C ALA A 237 12.20 35.48 64.62
N GLY A 238 10.90 35.76 64.77
CA GLY A 238 10.38 36.85 65.58
C GLY A 238 9.78 36.44 66.92
N LEU A 239 9.77 35.14 67.24
CA LEU A 239 9.22 34.56 68.48
C LEU A 239 10.31 34.11 69.45
N GLY A 240 11.58 34.45 69.17
CA GLY A 240 12.72 34.14 70.03
C GLY A 240 12.64 34.92 71.34
N VAL A 241 12.28 34.26 72.43
CA VAL A 241 12.51 34.78 73.80
C VAL A 241 13.99 34.59 74.11
N PHE A 242 14.76 35.68 74.15
CA PHE A 242 16.16 35.62 74.56
C PHE A 242 16.21 35.41 76.08
N LEU A 243 16.61 34.21 76.52
CA LEU A 243 16.72 33.86 77.94
C LEU A 243 17.62 34.83 78.73
N GLU A 244 18.57 35.49 78.07
CA GLU A 244 19.44 36.50 78.67
C GLU A 244 18.66 37.76 79.08
N ASP A 245 17.68 38.20 78.29
CA ASP A 245 16.78 39.32 78.65
C ASP A 245 15.84 38.92 79.80
N GLU A 246 15.33 37.68 79.82
CA GLU A 246 14.52 37.17 80.93
C GLU A 246 15.35 36.92 82.22
N MET A 247 16.63 36.55 82.11
CA MET A 247 17.49 36.35 83.28
C MET A 247 18.01 37.67 83.83
N ALA A 248 18.22 38.70 83.00
CA ALA A 248 18.55 40.05 83.44
C ALA A 248 17.42 40.67 84.30
N THR A 249 16.15 40.42 83.93
CA THR A 249 15.01 40.85 84.76
C THR A 249 14.87 40.08 86.08
N LYS A 250 15.39 38.84 86.17
CA LYS A 250 15.38 38.04 87.41
C LYS A 250 16.44 38.44 88.43
N ASN A 251 17.59 38.99 88.01
CA ASN A 251 18.72 39.25 88.91
C ASN A 251 18.91 40.73 89.29
N ASN A 252 18.14 41.67 88.74
CA ASN A 252 18.13 43.06 89.17
C ASN A 252 16.71 43.52 89.53
N THR A 253 16.44 43.58 90.84
CA THR A 253 15.25 44.21 91.43
C THR A 253 15.34 45.73 91.33
N ALA A 254 15.06 46.29 90.16
CA ALA A 254 14.50 47.62 89.95
C ALA A 254 14.44 47.88 88.44
N VAL A 255 13.23 48.11 87.95
CA VAL A 255 12.96 48.65 86.62
C VAL A 255 13.63 50.03 86.46
N PRO A 256 14.43 50.27 85.41
CA PRO A 256 14.54 51.59 84.80
C PRO A 256 13.77 51.57 83.47
N VAL A 257 12.71 52.37 83.39
CA VAL A 257 12.06 52.71 82.11
C VAL A 257 12.98 53.66 81.31
N PRO A 258 12.69 53.92 80.03
CA PRO A 258 13.57 53.66 78.91
C PRO A 258 14.45 54.87 78.56
N GLY A 259 15.69 54.61 78.13
CA GLY A 259 16.45 55.62 77.42
C GLY A 259 17.95 55.48 77.60
N THR A 260 18.59 55.21 76.47
CA THR A 260 19.96 55.67 76.16
C THR A 260 21.09 55.01 76.97
N GLY A 261 21.57 53.90 76.43
CA GLY A 261 22.82 53.24 76.82
C GLY A 261 23.53 52.70 75.58
N ALA A 262 24.08 53.63 74.81
CA ALA A 262 25.05 53.53 73.72
C ALA A 262 25.42 52.13 73.15
N LEU A 263 25.17 52.03 71.84
CA LEU A 263 25.87 51.15 70.88
C LEU A 263 27.39 51.15 71.12
N LYS A 264 27.95 49.94 71.22
CA LYS A 264 29.30 49.68 70.72
C LYS A 264 29.21 48.66 69.60
N ALA A 265 29.40 49.17 68.40
CA ALA A 265 29.69 48.38 67.22
C ALA A 265 31.00 47.61 67.46
N ALA A 266 30.95 46.31 67.27
CA ALA A 266 32.12 45.54 66.87
C ALA A 266 31.73 44.96 65.50
N ASP A 267 32.26 45.59 64.45
CA ASP A 267 32.36 44.99 63.13
C ASP A 267 33.22 43.73 63.27
N ASP A 268 32.72 42.58 62.85
CA ASP A 268 33.57 41.61 62.18
C ASP A 268 32.77 40.84 61.14
N VAL A 269 33.26 40.99 59.92
CA VAL A 269 32.84 40.37 58.68
C VAL A 269 33.34 38.93 58.69
N PHE A 270 32.44 37.95 58.61
CA PHE A 270 32.51 36.76 57.74
C PHE A 270 31.19 35.97 57.83
#